data_AF-A0AAD8YLX2-F1
#
_entry.id   AF-A0AAD8YLX2-F1
#
_cell.length_a   1.000
_cell.length_b   1.000
_cell.length_c   1.000
_cell.angle_alpha   90.00
_cell.angle_beta   90.00
_cell.angle_gamma   90.00
#
_symmetry.space_group_name_H-M   'P 1'
#
loop_
_entity.id
_entity.type
_entity.pdbx_description
1 polymer ?
#
loop_
_entity_poly.entity_id
_entity_poly.type
_entity_poly.pdbx_seq_one_letter_code
_entity_poly.pdbx_strand_id
1 'polypeptide(L)'
;MTGGNLRQRRGKQQASGKNATMKEDESSAGSELDPIDQLRNAQQKLMMSHQRTVDLHTAWRAQMFRISLLIIFVTMHQFQSPISTCIADIKESNEAAGESGEETIISGLKAVMLIFTESFCELLGVIIASLLSYFLALSKDSPLELDAWPYVASSAFVPPLLGFYFHSKKLGCLGTGMDESSPTRQFPVVVIYHTVVTFAFWFMKNGIQQCEDHVNLVNESIKDFQRMDKKIKQKQQLREKAAKKRHKP
;
A
#
# COMPACT_ATOMS: atom_id res chain seq x y z
N MET A 1 18.57 -24.27 1.61
CA MET A 1 18.10 -23.07 2.32
C MET A 1 16.84 -23.45 3.08
N THR A 2 16.95 -23.48 4.40
CA THR A 2 16.01 -24.09 5.35
C THR A 2 14.80 -23.19 5.62
N GLY A 3 13.60 -23.79 5.53
CA GLY A 3 12.32 -23.14 5.77
C GLY A 3 12.14 -22.66 7.21
N GLY A 4 11.85 -21.37 7.35
CA GLY A 4 11.57 -20.72 8.62
C GLY A 4 10.20 -21.09 9.18
N ASN A 5 10.20 -21.66 10.37
CA ASN A 5 9.03 -21.86 11.23
C ASN A 5 8.45 -20.49 11.65
N LEU A 6 7.35 -20.06 11.04
CA LEU A 6 6.56 -18.93 11.54
C LEU A 6 5.67 -19.40 12.69
N ARG A 7 6.23 -19.35 13.89
CA ARG A 7 5.54 -19.57 15.16
C ARG A 7 4.59 -18.39 15.43
N GLN A 8 3.32 -18.57 15.13
CA GLN A 8 2.26 -17.59 15.37
C GLN A 8 2.07 -17.37 16.88
N ARG A 9 2.54 -16.22 17.38
CA ARG A 9 2.47 -15.81 18.79
C ARG A 9 1.04 -15.33 19.10
N ARG A 10 0.18 -16.24 19.56
CA ARG A 10 -1.18 -15.93 20.01
C ARG A 10 -1.09 -15.09 21.30
N GLY A 11 -1.60 -13.86 21.23
CA GLY A 11 -1.66 -12.93 22.36
C GLY A 11 -2.45 -13.52 23.52
N LYS A 12 -1.84 -13.48 24.71
CA LYS A 12 -2.37 -13.90 25.99
C LYS A 12 -3.33 -12.80 26.47
N GLN A 13 -4.64 -13.00 26.39
CA GLN A 13 -5.60 -12.18 27.14
C GLN A 13 -5.53 -12.59 28.60
N GLN A 14 -5.08 -11.66 29.43
CA GLN A 14 -5.04 -11.78 30.89
C GLN A 14 -6.44 -11.39 31.40
N ALA A 15 -7.26 -12.38 31.74
CA ALA A 15 -8.54 -12.18 32.42
C ALA A 15 -8.30 -12.20 33.94
N SER A 16 -8.56 -11.06 34.57
CA SER A 16 -8.68 -10.90 36.02
C SER A 16 -9.95 -11.59 36.51
N GLY A 17 -9.83 -12.32 37.60
CA GLY A 17 -10.77 -13.34 38.02
C GLY A 17 -12.11 -12.88 38.58
N LYS A 18 -13.06 -13.81 38.53
CA LYS A 18 -14.12 -13.95 39.53
C LYS A 18 -14.55 -15.41 39.58
N ASN A 19 -14.37 -16.00 40.76
CA ASN A 19 -14.78 -17.35 41.11
C ASN A 19 -16.30 -17.49 40.98
N ALA A 20 -16.74 -18.47 40.20
CA ALA A 20 -18.06 -19.08 40.34
C ALA A 20 -17.92 -20.57 40.00
N THR A 21 -18.13 -21.38 41.02
CA THR A 21 -18.11 -22.84 41.06
C THR A 21 -18.99 -23.41 39.94
N MET A 22 -18.37 -23.98 38.90
CA MET A 22 -19.07 -24.71 37.85
C MET A 22 -18.99 -26.19 38.16
N LYS A 23 -20.18 -26.80 38.28
CA LYS A 23 -20.39 -28.24 38.27
C LYS A 23 -19.67 -28.86 37.07
N GLU A 24 -18.93 -29.92 37.34
CA GLU A 24 -18.55 -30.92 36.35
C GLU A 24 -19.83 -31.56 35.81
N ASP A 25 -20.29 -31.09 34.66
CA ASP A 25 -21.11 -31.90 33.77
C ASP A 25 -20.17 -32.64 32.82
N GLU A 26 -19.74 -33.82 33.25
CA GLU A 26 -19.38 -34.92 32.35
C GLU A 26 -20.60 -35.26 31.49
N SER A 27 -20.66 -34.79 30.25
CA SER A 27 -21.37 -35.44 29.15
C SER A 27 -21.34 -34.54 27.91
N SER A 28 -20.38 -34.80 27.02
CA SER A 28 -20.56 -34.58 25.60
C SER A 28 -19.54 -35.46 24.89
N ALA A 29 -20.00 -36.65 24.53
CA ALA A 29 -19.33 -37.52 23.58
C ALA A 29 -18.87 -36.69 22.38
N GLY A 30 -17.57 -36.71 22.10
CA GLY A 30 -17.02 -36.14 20.89
C GLY A 30 -17.64 -36.84 19.69
N SER A 31 -18.72 -36.28 19.14
CA SER A 31 -19.19 -36.64 17.82
C SER A 31 -18.09 -36.25 16.86
N GLU A 32 -17.46 -37.27 16.27
CA GLU A 32 -16.47 -37.11 15.21
C GLU A 32 -17.16 -36.34 14.07
N LEU A 33 -16.97 -35.01 14.05
CA LEU A 33 -17.58 -34.13 13.05
C LEU A 33 -17.19 -34.63 11.67
N ASP A 34 -18.18 -34.86 10.81
CA ASP A 34 -18.00 -35.28 9.42
C ASP A 34 -16.91 -34.40 8.77
N PRO A 35 -15.85 -34.98 8.17
CA PRO A 35 -14.78 -34.23 7.52
C PRO A 35 -15.27 -33.14 6.55
N ILE A 36 -16.42 -33.35 5.91
CA ILE A 36 -17.06 -32.36 5.04
C ILE A 36 -17.52 -31.12 5.82
N ASP A 37 -18.10 -31.31 7.01
CA ASP A 37 -18.55 -30.21 7.86
C ASP A 37 -17.37 -29.45 8.47
N GLN A 38 -16.25 -30.13 8.75
CA GLN A 38 -15.01 -29.46 9.13
C GLN A 38 -14.47 -28.55 8.02
N LEU A 39 -14.50 -29.03 6.77
CA LEU A 39 -14.09 -28.25 5.60
C LEU A 39 -15.03 -27.06 5.31
N ARG A 40 -16.35 -27.25 5.46
CA ARG A 40 -17.32 -26.15 5.34
C ARG A 40 -17.10 -25.08 6.41
N ASN A 41 -16.85 -25.50 7.65
CA ASN A 41 -16.49 -24.57 8.73
C ASN A 41 -15.18 -23.82 8.44
N ALA A 42 -14.18 -24.50 7.87
CA ALA A 42 -12.94 -23.87 7.43
C ALA A 42 -13.18 -22.86 6.29
N GLN A 43 -13.99 -23.23 5.30
CA GLN A 43 -14.39 -22.35 4.19
C GLN A 43 -15.09 -21.09 4.70
N GLN A 44 -16.04 -21.22 5.63
CA GLN A 44 -16.75 -20.08 6.20
C GLN A 44 -15.80 -19.15 6.97
N LYS A 45 -14.85 -19.71 7.74
CA LYS A 45 -13.82 -18.93 8.44
C LYS A 45 -12.91 -18.19 7.45
N LEU A 46 -12.52 -18.83 6.34
CA LEU A 46 -11.72 -18.20 5.30
C LEU A 46 -12.48 -17.07 4.59
N MET A 47 -13.75 -17.28 4.26
CA MET A 47 -14.62 -16.24 3.70
C MET A 47 -14.73 -15.03 4.63
N MET A 48 -14.95 -15.26 5.93
CA MET A 48 -14.98 -14.19 6.93
C MET A 48 -13.63 -13.46 7.05
N SER A 49 -12.52 -14.20 6.98
CA SER A 49 -11.16 -13.63 6.99
C SER A 49 -10.89 -12.79 5.75
N HIS A 50 -11.31 -13.28 4.58
CA HIS A 50 -11.21 -12.57 3.31
C HIS A 50 -11.99 -11.24 3.38
N GLN A 51 -13.26 -11.27 3.82
CA GLN A 51 -14.06 -10.06 3.94
C GLN A 51 -13.41 -9.03 4.88
N ARG A 52 -12.93 -9.47 6.05
CA ARG A 52 -12.22 -8.58 6.99
C ARG A 52 -10.96 -7.97 6.38
N THR A 53 -10.26 -8.73 5.53
CA THR A 53 -9.05 -8.26 4.84
C THR A 53 -9.41 -7.19 3.82
N VAL A 54 -10.49 -7.36 3.06
CA VAL A 54 -11.01 -6.36 2.12
C VAL A 54 -11.44 -5.08 2.85
N ASP A 55 -12.16 -5.21 3.96
CA ASP A 55 -12.60 -4.07 4.77
C ASP A 55 -11.38 -3.30 5.34
N LEU A 56 -10.39 -4.03 5.85
CA LEU A 56 -9.14 -3.48 6.36
C LEU A 56 -8.37 -2.73 5.26
N HIS A 57 -8.25 -3.31 4.06
CA HIS A 57 -7.58 -2.68 2.92
C HIS A 57 -8.31 -1.41 2.48
N THR A 58 -9.64 -1.42 2.50
CA THR A 58 -10.45 -0.23 2.19
C THR A 58 -10.20 0.90 3.19
N ALA A 59 -10.19 0.59 4.49
CA ALA A 59 -9.88 1.56 5.53
C ALA A 59 -8.45 2.12 5.41
N TRP A 60 -7.47 1.25 5.13
CA TRP A 60 -6.08 1.66 4.91
C TRP A 60 -5.91 2.57 3.71
N ARG A 61 -6.57 2.29 2.59
CA ARG A 61 -6.55 3.16 1.40
C ARG A 61 -7.13 4.54 1.70
N ALA A 62 -8.26 4.60 2.41
CA ALA A 62 -8.85 5.87 2.83
C ALA A 62 -7.90 6.67 3.74
N GLN A 63 -7.19 6.00 4.66
CA GLN A 63 -6.22 6.66 5.52
C GLN A 63 -4.99 7.14 4.72
N MET A 64 -4.48 6.35 3.78
CA MET A 64 -3.39 6.78 2.91
C MET A 64 -3.79 8.00 2.08
N PHE A 65 -5.00 8.02 1.52
CA PHE A 65 -5.52 9.20 0.80
C PHE A 65 -5.57 10.46 1.69
N ARG A 66 -6.00 10.34 2.94
CA ARG A 66 -5.97 11.49 3.87
C ARG A 66 -4.54 11.97 4.11
N ILE A 67 -3.59 11.05 4.24
CA ILE A 67 -2.18 11.38 4.39
C ILE A 67 -1.63 12.01 3.10
N SER A 68 -2.02 11.57 1.89
CA SER A 68 -1.53 12.19 0.65
C SER A 68 -1.90 13.66 0.55
N LEU A 69 -3.08 14.06 1.04
CA LEU A 69 -3.47 15.48 1.11
C LEU A 69 -2.50 16.27 1.99
N LEU A 70 -2.10 15.73 3.15
CA LEU A 70 -1.08 16.36 4.01
C LEU A 70 0.28 16.44 3.31
N ILE A 71 0.67 15.39 2.58
CA ILE A 71 1.93 15.41 1.80
C ILE A 71 1.90 16.49 0.72
N ILE A 72 0.76 16.71 0.05
CA ILE A 72 0.60 17.83 -0.90
C ILE A 72 0.89 19.16 -0.19
N PHE A 73 0.30 19.41 0.99
CA PHE A 73 0.58 20.64 1.75
C PHE A 73 2.05 20.78 2.13
N VAL A 74 2.69 19.69 2.59
CA VAL A 74 4.12 19.69 2.94
C VAL A 74 4.99 19.98 1.71
N THR A 75 4.71 19.36 0.56
CA THR A 75 5.46 19.60 -0.68
C THR A 75 5.24 21.01 -1.23
N MET A 76 4.02 21.56 -1.12
CA MET A 76 3.75 22.96 -1.47
C MET A 76 4.51 23.93 -0.57
N HIS A 77 4.58 23.65 0.74
CA HIS A 77 5.40 24.44 1.66
C HIS A 77 6.89 24.36 1.31
N GLN A 78 7.40 23.17 0.98
CA GLN A 78 8.78 22.99 0.49
C GLN A 78 9.04 23.75 -0.82
N PHE A 79 8.04 23.86 -1.71
CA PHE A 79 8.11 24.61 -2.96
C PHE A 79 8.10 26.13 -2.78
N GLN A 80 7.46 26.65 -1.73
CA GLN A 80 7.43 28.09 -1.47
C GLN A 80 8.80 28.66 -1.10
N SER A 81 9.63 27.90 -0.38
CA SER A 81 10.95 28.36 0.09
C SER A 81 11.92 28.72 -1.04
N PRO A 82 12.19 27.89 -2.06
CA PRO A 82 13.11 28.25 -3.14
C PRO A 82 12.58 29.42 -3.98
N ILE A 83 11.26 29.51 -4.17
CA ILE A 83 10.64 30.62 -4.89
C ILE A 83 10.86 31.94 -4.17
N SER A 84 10.57 31.99 -2.86
CA SER A 84 10.71 33.24 -2.10
C SER A 84 12.16 33.70 -2.03
N THR A 85 13.11 32.78 -1.86
CA THR A 85 14.55 33.08 -1.92
C THR A 85 14.96 33.60 -3.30
N CYS A 86 14.57 32.93 -4.39
CA CYS A 86 14.93 33.36 -5.74
C CYS A 86 14.31 34.73 -6.11
N ILE A 87 13.09 35.03 -5.64
CA ILE A 87 12.49 36.36 -5.80
C ILE A 87 13.29 37.42 -5.03
N ALA A 88 13.74 37.12 -3.81
CA ALA A 88 14.58 38.03 -3.04
C ALA A 88 15.91 38.30 -3.74
N ASP A 89 16.60 37.24 -4.23
CA ASP A 89 17.86 37.35 -4.96
C ASP A 89 17.72 38.21 -6.24
N ILE A 90 16.66 37.97 -7.02
CA ILE A 90 16.38 38.74 -8.24
C ILE A 90 16.10 40.21 -7.91
N LYS A 91 15.37 40.47 -6.82
CA LYS A 91 15.07 41.83 -6.39
C LYS A 91 16.35 42.56 -5.96
N GLU A 92 17.17 41.94 -5.11
CA GLU A 92 18.44 42.49 -4.64
C GLU A 92 19.38 42.77 -5.82
N SER A 93 19.50 41.82 -6.76
CA SER A 93 20.33 42.00 -7.96
C SER A 93 19.83 43.14 -8.86
N ASN A 94 18.52 43.31 -9.00
CA ASN A 94 17.95 44.39 -9.80
C ASN A 94 18.13 45.77 -9.14
N GLU A 95 18.05 45.84 -7.80
CA GLU A 95 18.34 47.05 -7.04
C GLU A 95 19.82 47.45 -7.18
N ALA A 96 20.73 46.49 -7.03
CA ALA A 96 22.17 46.71 -7.20
C ALA A 96 22.55 47.16 -8.61
N ALA A 97 21.96 46.56 -9.65
CA ALA A 97 22.20 46.97 -11.05
C ALA A 97 21.69 48.40 -11.35
N GLY A 98 20.60 48.81 -10.69
CA GLY A 98 20.07 50.17 -10.79
C GLY A 98 20.99 51.23 -10.17
N GLU A 99 21.74 50.88 -9.12
CA GLU A 99 22.70 51.77 -8.46
C GLU A 99 24.07 51.81 -9.16
N SER A 100 24.52 50.69 -9.74
CA SER A 100 25.81 50.60 -10.43
C SER A 100 25.79 51.17 -11.86
N GLY A 101 24.62 51.44 -12.42
CA GLY A 101 24.46 51.89 -13.81
C GLY A 101 24.71 50.79 -14.85
N GLU A 102 24.79 49.51 -14.44
CA GLU A 102 24.87 48.38 -15.35
C GLU A 102 23.50 48.02 -15.94
N GLU A 103 23.45 47.84 -17.27
CA GLU A 103 22.21 47.66 -18.04
C GLU A 103 21.51 46.30 -17.89
N THR A 104 22.02 45.35 -17.09
CA THR A 104 21.45 44.00 -17.02
C THR A 104 20.35 43.85 -15.97
N ILE A 105 19.29 44.64 -16.11
CA ILE A 105 18.04 44.42 -15.35
C ILE A 105 17.41 43.09 -15.80
N ILE A 106 17.10 42.22 -14.86
CA ILE A 106 16.47 40.93 -15.13
C ILE A 106 15.00 41.18 -15.51
N SER A 107 14.68 40.97 -16.79
CA SER A 107 13.30 41.00 -17.28
C SER A 107 12.42 39.97 -16.57
N GLY A 108 11.14 40.30 -16.35
CA GLY A 108 10.18 39.42 -15.66
C GLY A 108 10.05 38.01 -16.27
N LEU A 109 10.17 37.88 -17.60
CA LEU A 109 10.14 36.56 -18.24
C LEU A 109 11.38 35.71 -17.89
N LYS A 110 12.56 36.34 -17.82
CA LYS A 110 13.80 35.67 -17.39
C LYS A 110 13.73 35.29 -15.92
N ALA A 111 13.19 36.17 -15.07
CA ALA A 111 12.96 35.90 -13.66
C ALA A 111 12.08 34.65 -13.46
N VAL A 112 10.97 34.55 -14.18
CA VAL A 112 10.09 33.37 -14.12
C VAL A 112 10.84 32.10 -14.56
N MET A 113 11.60 32.16 -15.66
CA MET A 113 12.37 31.01 -16.14
C MET A 113 13.42 30.54 -15.11
N LEU A 114 14.11 31.47 -14.45
CA LEU A 114 15.06 31.17 -13.38
C LEU A 114 14.38 30.49 -12.18
N ILE A 115 13.25 31.06 -11.72
CA ILE A 115 12.46 30.50 -10.61
C ILE A 115 12.04 29.06 -10.91
N PHE A 116 11.56 28.78 -12.13
CA PHE A 116 11.14 27.44 -12.52
C PHE A 116 12.30 26.45 -12.66
N THR A 117 13.45 26.92 -13.15
CA THR A 117 14.63 26.06 -13.32
C THR A 117 15.18 25.63 -11.96
N GLU A 118 15.23 26.57 -11.00
CA GLU A 118 15.73 26.30 -9.65
C GLU A 118 14.74 25.48 -8.82
N SER A 119 13.45 25.76 -8.96
CA SER A 119 12.37 25.08 -8.21
C SER A 119 11.84 23.82 -8.91
N PHE A 120 12.52 23.34 -9.96
CA PHE A 120 12.01 22.26 -10.80
C PHE A 120 11.82 20.95 -10.03
N CYS A 121 12.74 20.62 -9.11
CA CYS A 121 12.65 19.39 -8.33
C CYS A 121 11.53 19.47 -7.27
N GLU A 122 11.33 20.61 -6.62
CA GLU A 122 10.18 20.82 -5.72
C GLU A 122 8.85 20.77 -6.50
N LEU A 123 8.80 21.35 -7.71
CA LEU A 123 7.64 21.26 -8.60
C LEU A 123 7.31 19.82 -9.00
N LEU A 124 8.32 19.03 -9.40
CA LEU A 124 8.16 17.60 -9.64
C LEU A 124 7.61 16.88 -8.41
N GLY A 125 8.05 17.28 -7.21
CA GLY A 125 7.53 16.72 -5.97
C GLY A 125 6.04 16.97 -5.76
N VAL A 126 5.57 18.19 -6.06
CA VAL A 126 4.14 18.55 -6.02
C VAL A 126 3.34 17.74 -7.06
N ILE A 127 3.89 17.57 -8.28
CA ILE A 127 3.26 16.77 -9.34
C ILE A 127 3.11 15.31 -8.90
N ILE A 128 4.18 14.70 -8.37
CA ILE A 128 4.15 13.31 -7.87
C ILE A 128 3.14 13.17 -6.72
N ALA A 129 3.11 14.10 -5.76
CA ALA A 129 2.18 14.07 -4.64
C ALA A 129 0.72 14.16 -5.13
N SER A 130 0.46 15.02 -6.12
CA SER A 130 -0.86 15.19 -6.74
C SER A 130 -1.29 13.94 -7.50
N LEU A 131 -0.39 13.33 -8.28
CA LEU A 131 -0.64 12.08 -9.00
C LEU A 131 -0.90 10.91 -8.03
N LEU A 132 -0.15 10.81 -6.93
CA LEU A 132 -0.38 9.81 -5.89
C LEU A 132 -1.73 10.01 -5.19
N SER A 133 -2.09 11.25 -4.90
CA SER A 133 -3.42 11.56 -4.32
C SER A 133 -4.54 11.20 -5.30
N TYR A 134 -4.35 11.50 -6.59
CA TYR A 134 -5.31 11.13 -7.64
C TYR A 134 -5.42 9.60 -7.80
N PHE A 135 -4.30 8.88 -7.79
CA PHE A 135 -4.28 7.41 -7.72
C PHE A 135 -5.11 6.92 -6.54
N LEU A 136 -4.84 7.39 -5.32
CA LEU A 136 -5.55 6.98 -4.13
C LEU A 136 -7.05 7.33 -4.16
N ALA A 137 -7.44 8.44 -4.79
CA ALA A 137 -8.84 8.82 -4.97
C ALA A 137 -9.61 7.89 -5.92
N LEU A 138 -8.96 7.38 -6.98
CA LEU A 138 -9.56 6.44 -7.92
C LEU A 138 -9.89 5.08 -7.27
N SER A 139 -9.29 4.75 -6.12
CA SER A 139 -9.52 3.48 -5.41
C SER A 139 -10.95 3.25 -4.94
N LYS A 140 -11.81 4.27 -5.01
CA LYS A 140 -13.19 4.18 -4.55
C LYS A 140 -14.07 3.28 -5.42
N ASP A 141 -13.81 3.26 -6.72
CA ASP A 141 -14.74 2.66 -7.70
C ASP A 141 -14.19 1.38 -8.38
N SER A 142 -12.88 1.11 -8.29
CA SER A 142 -12.24 -0.01 -8.97
C SER A 142 -11.15 -0.68 -8.11
N PRO A 143 -10.90 -2.00 -8.30
CA PRO A 143 -9.75 -2.67 -7.72
C PRO A 143 -8.49 -2.00 -8.25
N LEU A 144 -7.86 -1.18 -7.41
CA LEU A 144 -6.71 -0.39 -7.83
C LEU A 144 -5.47 -1.26 -7.92
N GLU A 145 -4.93 -1.36 -9.13
CA GLU A 145 -3.65 -2.01 -9.39
C GLU A 145 -2.53 -0.98 -9.48
N LEU A 146 -1.31 -1.42 -9.18
CA LEU A 146 -0.10 -0.61 -9.36
C LEU A 146 0.17 -0.27 -10.85
N ASP A 147 -0.60 -0.83 -11.77
CA ASP A 147 -0.53 -0.54 -13.20
C ASP A 147 -1.41 0.65 -13.61
N ALA A 148 -2.13 1.26 -12.66
CA ALA A 148 -2.94 2.45 -12.93
C ALA A 148 -2.07 3.62 -13.40
N TRP A 149 -2.50 4.27 -14.49
CA TRP A 149 -1.77 5.37 -15.13
C TRP A 149 -1.21 6.42 -14.16
N PRO A 150 -1.97 6.96 -13.18
CA PRO A 150 -1.44 8.00 -12.29
C PRO A 150 -0.27 7.51 -11.43
N TYR A 151 -0.32 6.24 -10.98
CA TYR A 151 0.76 5.66 -10.22
C TYR A 151 1.99 5.40 -11.09
N VAL A 152 1.79 4.86 -12.31
CA VAL A 152 2.89 4.64 -13.28
C VAL A 152 3.58 5.96 -13.62
N ALA A 153 2.80 7.01 -13.91
CA ALA A 153 3.31 8.34 -14.17
C ALA A 153 4.09 8.89 -12.96
N SER A 154 3.53 8.78 -11.74
CA SER A 154 4.23 9.22 -10.53
C SER A 154 5.56 8.49 -10.32
N SER A 155 5.60 7.18 -10.62
CA SER A 155 6.80 6.34 -10.48
C SER A 155 7.86 6.69 -11.52
N ALA A 156 7.45 7.07 -12.74
CA ALA A 156 8.37 7.53 -13.79
C ALA A 156 9.06 8.87 -13.44
N PHE A 157 8.42 9.71 -12.63
CA PHE A 157 8.99 10.99 -12.19
C PHE A 157 9.93 10.87 -10.97
N VAL A 158 9.90 9.76 -10.23
CA VAL A 158 10.78 9.57 -9.05
C VAL A 158 12.28 9.53 -9.44
N PRO A 159 12.74 8.78 -10.45
CA PRO A 159 14.16 8.78 -10.82
C PRO A 159 14.68 10.14 -11.29
N PRO A 160 13.99 10.88 -12.18
CA PRO A 160 14.38 12.26 -12.51
C PRO A 160 14.45 13.15 -11.27
N LEU A 161 13.44 13.10 -10.39
CA LEU A 161 13.42 13.89 -9.15
C LEU A 161 14.67 13.62 -8.29
N LEU A 162 15.01 12.35 -8.06
CA LEU A 162 16.22 11.98 -7.32
C LEU A 162 17.50 12.39 -8.03
N GLY A 163 17.54 12.23 -9.36
CA GLY A 163 18.66 12.68 -10.19
C GLY A 163 18.91 14.18 -10.04
N PHE A 164 17.86 15.00 -10.14
CA PHE A 164 17.95 16.44 -9.90
C PHE A 164 18.33 16.76 -8.47
N TYR A 165 17.76 16.06 -7.48
CA TYR A 165 18.09 16.29 -6.07
C TYR A 165 19.58 16.07 -5.75
N PHE A 166 20.18 15.00 -6.27
CA PHE A 166 21.59 14.69 -6.04
C PHE A 166 22.55 15.48 -6.94
N HIS A 167 22.12 15.89 -8.14
CA HIS A 167 22.97 16.62 -9.08
C HIS A 167 22.93 18.14 -8.87
N SER A 168 21.82 18.69 -8.37
CA SER A 168 21.71 20.10 -8.06
C SER A 168 22.68 20.46 -6.94
N LYS A 169 23.77 21.14 -7.27
CA LYS A 169 24.48 21.95 -6.27
C LYS A 169 23.58 23.12 -5.93
N LYS A 170 23.49 23.50 -4.65
CA LYS A 170 22.85 24.76 -4.25
C LYS A 170 23.68 25.91 -4.78
N LEU A 171 23.39 26.30 -6.00
CA LEU A 171 23.78 27.58 -6.54
C LEU A 171 22.59 28.48 -6.25
N GLY A 172 22.79 29.67 -5.68
CA GLY A 172 21.70 30.64 -5.55
C GLY A 172 21.00 30.86 -6.89
N CYS A 173 19.83 31.49 -6.89
CA CYS A 173 19.01 31.70 -8.10
C CYS A 173 19.79 32.37 -9.26
N LEU A 174 20.82 33.15 -8.93
CA LEU A 174 21.71 33.84 -9.88
C LEU A 174 23.13 33.25 -9.96
N GLY A 175 23.40 32.11 -9.30
CA GLY A 175 24.72 31.48 -9.23
C GLY A 175 25.74 32.23 -8.38
N THR A 176 25.35 33.35 -7.77
CA THR A 176 26.17 34.20 -6.90
C THR A 176 25.96 33.80 -5.43
N GLY A 177 27.01 33.32 -4.77
CA GLY A 177 27.02 33.12 -3.32
C GLY A 177 26.78 31.68 -2.88
N MET A 178 27.86 30.91 -2.69
CA MET A 178 27.86 29.84 -1.69
C MET A 178 28.18 30.47 -0.35
N ASP A 179 27.20 31.04 0.34
CA ASP A 179 27.36 31.23 1.78
C ASP A 179 27.37 29.84 2.43
N GLU A 180 28.44 29.52 3.18
CA GLU A 180 28.61 28.26 3.91
C GLU A 180 27.45 27.98 4.89
N SER A 181 26.64 28.98 5.23
CA SER A 181 25.46 28.87 6.08
C SER A 181 24.14 28.61 5.33
N SER A 182 24.18 28.41 4.02
CA SER A 182 22.96 28.17 3.25
C SER A 182 22.27 26.87 3.70
N PRO A 183 20.95 26.91 4.02
CA PRO A 183 20.25 25.77 4.62
C PRO A 183 20.31 24.56 3.69
N THR A 184 20.64 23.37 4.20
CA THR A 184 20.71 22.14 3.39
C THR A 184 19.37 21.80 2.73
N ARG A 185 19.38 21.26 1.50
CA ARG A 185 18.15 20.92 0.77
C ARG A 185 17.47 19.77 1.50
N GLN A 186 16.23 19.97 1.95
CA GLN A 186 15.47 18.91 2.59
C GLN A 186 15.21 17.79 1.59
N PHE A 187 15.33 16.54 2.04
CA PHE A 187 15.03 15.39 1.21
C PHE A 187 13.56 15.42 0.78
N PRO A 188 13.22 15.05 -0.47
CA PRO A 188 11.84 15.14 -0.96
C PRO A 188 10.94 14.15 -0.21
N VAL A 189 10.07 14.67 0.66
CA VAL A 189 9.18 13.85 1.50
C VAL A 189 8.27 12.96 0.64
N VAL A 190 7.91 13.44 -0.56
CA VAL A 190 7.11 12.70 -1.52
C VAL A 190 7.72 11.37 -1.96
N VAL A 191 9.06 11.25 -2.01
CA VAL A 191 9.74 9.99 -2.39
C VAL A 191 9.57 8.94 -1.29
N ILE A 192 9.69 9.37 -0.03
CA ILE A 192 9.44 8.51 1.13
C ILE A 192 7.98 8.05 1.10
N TYR A 193 7.05 8.98 0.87
CA TYR A 193 5.64 8.68 0.82
C TYR A 193 5.27 7.75 -0.35
N HIS A 194 5.82 7.98 -1.54
CA HIS A 194 5.68 7.11 -2.71
C HIS A 194 6.09 5.67 -2.35
N THR A 195 7.25 5.51 -1.72
CA THR A 195 7.76 4.21 -1.27
C THR A 195 6.80 3.52 -0.29
N VAL A 196 6.28 4.25 0.70
CA VAL A 196 5.28 3.73 1.65
C VAL A 196 4.01 3.26 0.93
N VAL A 197 3.50 4.05 -0.02
CA VAL A 197 2.32 3.67 -0.83
C VAL A 197 2.62 2.41 -1.64
N THR A 198 3.77 2.33 -2.31
CA THR A 198 4.19 1.14 -3.08
C THR A 198 4.20 -0.12 -2.22
N PHE A 199 4.87 -0.08 -1.07
CA PHE A 199 4.94 -1.24 -0.17
C PHE A 199 3.57 -1.62 0.40
N ALA A 200 2.74 -0.65 0.78
CA ALA A 200 1.40 -0.91 1.29
C ALA A 200 0.54 -1.61 0.23
N PHE A 201 0.54 -1.12 -1.01
CA PHE A 201 -0.24 -1.74 -2.09
C PHE A 201 0.30 -3.11 -2.50
N TRP A 202 1.62 -3.29 -2.52
CA TRP A 202 2.22 -4.60 -2.74
C TRP A 202 1.79 -5.61 -1.68
N PHE A 203 1.83 -5.22 -0.40
CA PHE A 203 1.38 -6.07 0.70
C PHE A 203 -0.12 -6.38 0.63
N MET A 204 -0.96 -5.39 0.34
CA MET A 204 -2.40 -5.58 0.18
C MET A 204 -2.73 -6.54 -0.97
N LYS A 205 -2.04 -6.42 -2.11
CA LYS A 205 -2.21 -7.32 -3.27
C LYS A 205 -1.83 -8.76 -2.89
N ASN A 206 -0.67 -8.94 -2.27
CA ASN A 206 -0.22 -10.26 -1.82
C ASN A 206 -1.15 -10.88 -0.77
N GLY A 207 -1.67 -10.08 0.16
CA GLY A 207 -2.58 -10.55 1.21
C GLY A 207 -3.93 -11.04 0.67
N ILE A 208 -4.50 -10.32 -0.30
CA ILE A 208 -5.73 -10.77 -0.99
C ILE A 208 -5.46 -12.05 -1.78
N GLN A 209 -4.39 -12.08 -2.57
CA GLN A 209 -4.04 -13.25 -3.38
C GLN A 209 -3.89 -14.51 -2.51
N GLN A 210 -3.21 -14.43 -1.38
CA GLN A 210 -3.09 -15.55 -0.45
C GLN A 210 -4.45 -16.01 0.09
N CYS A 211 -5.34 -15.08 0.42
CA CYS A 211 -6.69 -15.43 0.88
C CYS A 211 -7.51 -16.13 -0.22
N GLU A 212 -7.43 -15.66 -1.46
CA GLU A 212 -8.09 -16.28 -2.61
C GLU A 212 -7.54 -17.69 -2.88
N ASP A 213 -6.22 -17.86 -2.87
CA ASP A 213 -5.58 -19.17 -3.07
C ASP A 213 -6.01 -20.17 -2.01
N HIS A 214 -6.08 -19.75 -0.74
CA HIS A 214 -6.56 -20.60 0.36
C HIS A 214 -8.04 -20.98 0.22
N VAL A 215 -8.89 -20.03 -0.20
CA VAL A 215 -10.30 -20.30 -0.48
C VAL A 215 -10.45 -21.31 -1.63
N ASN A 216 -9.69 -21.13 -2.70
CA ASN A 216 -9.71 -22.02 -3.86
C ASN A 216 -9.29 -23.44 -3.48
N LEU A 217 -8.22 -23.58 -2.69
CA LEU A 217 -7.75 -24.88 -2.21
C LEU A 217 -8.77 -25.61 -1.33
N VAL A 218 -9.48 -24.89 -0.45
CA VAL A 218 -10.56 -25.48 0.35
C VAL A 218 -11.76 -25.87 -0.52
N ASN A 219 -12.13 -25.05 -1.50
CA ASN A 219 -13.20 -25.37 -2.44
C ASN A 219 -12.89 -26.62 -3.28
N GLU A 220 -11.65 -26.77 -3.75
CA GLU A 220 -11.19 -27.96 -4.45
C GLU A 220 -11.23 -29.20 -3.55
N SER A 221 -10.75 -29.07 -2.31
CA SER A 221 -10.80 -30.14 -1.31
C SER A 221 -12.24 -30.62 -1.10
N ILE A 222 -13.20 -29.71 -0.91
CA ILE A 222 -14.62 -30.05 -0.74
C ILE A 222 -15.15 -30.82 -1.96
N LYS A 223 -14.83 -30.38 -3.18
CA LYS A 223 -15.24 -31.07 -4.42
C LYS A 223 -14.68 -32.49 -4.49
N ASP A 224 -13.43 -32.69 -4.06
CA ASP A 224 -12.78 -33.99 -4.10
C ASP A 224 -13.33 -34.95 -3.04
N PHE A 225 -13.61 -34.47 -1.83
CA PHE A 225 -14.31 -35.26 -0.80
C PHE A 225 -15.71 -35.69 -1.29
N GLN A 226 -16.47 -34.79 -1.92
CA GLN A 226 -17.78 -35.13 -2.49
C GLN A 226 -17.69 -36.17 -3.62
N ARG A 227 -16.66 -36.10 -4.47
CA ARG A 227 -16.40 -37.11 -5.50
C ARG A 227 -16.04 -38.46 -4.88
N MET A 228 -15.24 -38.46 -3.82
CA MET A 228 -14.84 -39.66 -3.11
C MET A 228 -16.03 -40.34 -2.43
N ASP A 229 -16.86 -39.58 -1.71
CA ASP A 229 -18.06 -40.09 -1.05
C ASP A 229 -19.06 -40.69 -2.06
N LYS A 230 -19.27 -40.04 -3.20
CA LYS A 230 -20.06 -40.61 -4.32
C LYS A 230 -19.51 -41.95 -4.80
N LYS A 231 -18.19 -42.08 -4.96
CA LYS A 231 -17.54 -43.33 -5.37
C LYS A 231 -17.67 -44.42 -4.29
N ILE A 232 -17.57 -44.07 -3.01
CA ILE A 232 -17.73 -45.02 -1.90
C ILE A 232 -19.16 -45.54 -1.84
N LYS A 233 -20.16 -44.65 -1.92
CA LYS A 233 -21.59 -45.01 -1.94
C LYS A 233 -21.92 -45.92 -3.13
N GLN A 234 -21.40 -45.62 -4.33
CA GLN A 234 -21.57 -46.48 -5.50
C GLN A 234 -20.96 -47.88 -5.27
N LYS A 235 -19.74 -47.97 -4.70
CA LYS A 235 -19.10 -49.25 -4.39
C LYS A 235 -19.88 -50.05 -3.34
N GLN A 236 -20.43 -49.40 -2.31
CA GLN A 236 -21.28 -50.04 -1.31
C GLN A 236 -22.56 -50.59 -1.94
N GLN A 237 -23.26 -49.79 -2.75
CA GLN A 237 -24.46 -50.25 -3.47
C GLN A 237 -24.18 -51.44 -4.39
N LEU A 238 -23.04 -51.46 -5.08
CA LEU A 238 -22.63 -52.59 -5.91
C LEU A 238 -22.35 -53.86 -5.07
N ARG A 239 -21.69 -53.71 -3.91
CA ARG A 239 -21.44 -54.81 -2.97
C ARG A 239 -22.75 -55.37 -2.40
N GLU A 240 -23.68 -54.53 -1.99
CA GLU A 240 -24.99 -54.95 -1.49
C GLU A 240 -25.80 -55.68 -2.57
N LYS A 241 -25.82 -55.17 -3.81
CA LYS A 241 -26.47 -55.84 -4.94
C LYS A 241 -25.85 -57.21 -5.22
N ALA A 242 -24.52 -57.33 -5.14
CA ALA A 242 -23.81 -58.59 -5.33
C ALA A 242 -24.11 -59.59 -4.19
N ALA A 243 -24.15 -59.12 -2.94
CA ALA A 243 -24.52 -59.95 -1.79
C ALA A 243 -25.95 -60.48 -1.90
N LYS A 244 -26.92 -59.63 -2.28
CA LYS A 244 -28.32 -60.03 -2.51
C LYS A 244 -28.46 -61.07 -3.63
N LYS A 245 -27.67 -60.97 -4.71
CA LYS A 245 -27.66 -61.98 -5.78
C LYS A 245 -27.15 -63.36 -5.32
N ARG A 246 -26.25 -63.40 -4.33
CA ARG A 246 -25.69 -64.65 -3.79
C ARG A 246 -26.61 -65.37 -2.78
N HIS A 247 -27.67 -64.72 -2.30
CA HIS A 247 -28.61 -65.28 -1.31
C HIS A 247 -30.00 -65.57 -1.89
N LYS A 248 -30.15 -65.47 -3.21
CA LYS A 248 -31.38 -65.88 -3.89
C LYS A 248 -31.20 -67.36 -4.30
N PRO A 249 -31.86 -68.32 -3.62
CA PRO A 249 -31.82 -69.74 -3.98
C PRO A 249 -32.42 -69.99 -5.36
#